data_AF-A0A4R1F8U8-F1
#
_entry.id   AF-A0A4R1F8U8-F1
#
_cell.length_a   1.000
_cell.length_b   1.000
_cell.length_c   1.000
_cell.angle_alpha   90.00
_cell.angle_beta   90.00
_cell.angle_gamma   90.00
#
_symmetry.space_group_name_H-M   'P 1'
#
loop_
_entity.id
_entity.type
_entity.pdbx_description
1 polymer ?
#
loop_
_entity_poly.entity_id
_entity_poly.type
_entity_poly.pdbx_seq_one_letter_code
_entity_poly.pdbx_strand_id
1 'polypeptide(L)'
;MNKHLLIAILMSPFLALGGYFLAGIYSDEEKAEDLDKMLVVTDDSCLPVEDRCEILGVGMEMHLKFQAPPSYQRLLPIELLSKTSLDDVAMSIIIDGEEAQPVKMVDSGDKKRWTIELMPTGTVTPDNMKIRLAVSYKAALHLAEFPIKY
;
A
#
# COMPACT_ATOMS: atom_id res chain seq x y z
N MET A 1 -31.95 -14.58 -24.59
CA MET A 1 -31.15 -14.20 -23.40
C MET A 1 -30.42 -12.90 -23.70
N ASN A 2 -30.73 -11.83 -22.97
CA ASN A 2 -30.44 -10.44 -23.38
C ASN A 2 -28.97 -10.04 -23.18
N LYS A 3 -28.27 -9.76 -24.28
CA LYS A 3 -26.83 -9.42 -24.33
C LYS A 3 -26.47 -8.15 -23.55
N HIS A 4 -27.44 -7.28 -23.27
CA HIS A 4 -27.23 -6.03 -22.53
C HIS A 4 -26.99 -6.22 -21.02
N LEU A 5 -27.50 -7.31 -20.43
CA LEU A 5 -27.36 -7.56 -18.98
C LEU A 5 -25.94 -8.05 -18.63
N LEU A 6 -25.25 -8.67 -19.59
CA LEU A 6 -23.89 -9.21 -19.41
C LEU A 6 -22.84 -8.09 -19.40
N ILE A 7 -23.06 -7.02 -20.17
CA ILE A 7 -22.15 -5.85 -20.22
C ILE A 7 -22.22 -5.05 -18.90
N ALA A 8 -23.40 -4.91 -18.31
CA ALA A 8 -23.58 -4.21 -17.03
C ALA A 8 -22.88 -4.93 -15.86
N ILE A 9 -22.85 -6.26 -15.88
CA ILE A 9 -22.16 -7.08 -14.88
C ILE A 9 -20.64 -7.04 -15.08
N LEU A 10 -20.17 -6.94 -16.34
CA LEU A 10 -18.74 -6.87 -16.65
C LEU A 10 -18.11 -5.51 -16.28
N MET A 11 -18.91 -4.44 -16.32
CA MET A 11 -18.46 -3.07 -15.99
C MET A 11 -18.64 -2.70 -14.51
N SER A 12 -19.46 -3.45 -13.75
CA SER A 12 -19.70 -3.17 -12.33
C SER A 12 -18.46 -3.21 -11.42
N PRO A 13 -17.44 -4.07 -11.59
CA PRO A 13 -16.29 -4.06 -10.69
C PRO A 13 -15.44 -2.80 -10.86
N PHE A 14 -15.41 -2.21 -12.06
CA PHE A 14 -14.65 -0.98 -12.34
C PHE A 14 -15.34 0.26 -11.75
N LEU A 15 -16.67 0.32 -11.80
CA LEU A 15 -17.45 1.41 -11.19
C LEU A 15 -17.49 1.31 -9.65
N ALA A 16 -17.49 0.10 -9.09
CA ALA A 16 -17.44 -0.09 -7.63
C ALA A 16 -16.11 0.36 -7.02
N LEU A 17 -14.99 0.09 -7.70
CA LEU A 17 -13.66 0.56 -7.27
C LEU A 17 -13.50 2.08 -7.45
N GLY A 18 -14.01 2.65 -8.55
CA GLY A 18 -13.93 4.09 -8.81
C GLY A 18 -14.78 4.93 -7.84
N GLY A 19 -15.98 4.45 -7.46
CA GLY A 19 -16.88 5.17 -6.56
C GLY A 19 -16.37 5.28 -5.12
N TYR A 20 -15.65 4.28 -4.62
CA TYR A 20 -15.10 4.32 -3.26
C TYR A 20 -13.93 5.29 -3.13
N PHE A 21 -13.08 5.41 -4.17
CA PHE A 21 -11.98 6.36 -4.19
C PHE A 21 -12.46 7.82 -4.27
N LEU A 22 -13.53 8.13 -5.02
CA LEU A 22 -14.07 9.50 -5.09
C LEU A 22 -14.76 9.92 -3.78
N ALA A 23 -15.37 8.99 -3.05
CA ALA A 23 -15.94 9.27 -1.72
C ALA A 23 -14.85 9.55 -0.67
N GLY A 24 -13.63 9.02 -0.85
CA GLY A 24 -12.49 9.25 0.02
C GLY A 24 -11.90 10.66 -0.08
N ILE A 25 -11.98 11.32 -1.25
CA ILE A 25 -11.45 12.68 -1.45
C ILE A 25 -12.46 13.77 -1.05
N TYR A 26 -13.76 13.44 -0.98
CA TYR A 26 -14.81 14.40 -0.60
C TYR A 26 -15.21 14.33 0.88
N SER A 27 -14.69 13.35 1.63
CA SER A 27 -14.96 13.20 3.06
C SER A 27 -13.76 13.63 3.88
N ASP A 28 -13.28 14.85 3.62
CA ASP A 28 -12.37 15.53 4.51
C ASP A 28 -13.13 15.93 5.80
N GLU A 29 -12.48 15.71 6.93
CA GLU A 29 -12.73 16.27 8.28
C GLU A 29 -13.60 15.52 9.32
N GLU A 30 -14.52 14.59 9.02
CA GLU A 30 -15.41 14.04 10.08
C GLU A 30 -15.46 12.51 10.30
N LYS A 31 -14.64 11.70 9.62
CA LYS A 31 -14.67 10.22 9.78
C LYS A 31 -13.33 9.58 10.11
N ALA A 32 -12.61 10.15 11.06
CA ALA A 32 -11.45 9.51 11.69
C ALA A 32 -11.84 8.37 12.67
N GLU A 33 -13.11 7.94 12.73
CA GLU A 33 -13.61 6.97 13.73
C GLU A 33 -13.78 5.53 13.24
N ASP A 34 -13.42 5.19 11.99
CA ASP A 34 -13.44 3.80 11.48
C ASP A 34 -12.03 3.22 11.25
N LEU A 35 -11.02 3.82 11.91
CA LEU A 35 -9.60 3.44 11.85
C LEU A 35 -9.23 2.28 12.80
N ASP A 36 -10.16 1.37 13.08
CA ASP A 36 -9.96 0.25 14.04
C ASP A 36 -9.06 -0.88 13.49
N LYS A 37 -8.37 -0.64 12.37
CA LYS A 37 -7.52 -1.59 11.63
C LYS A 37 -6.20 -0.98 11.21
N MET A 38 -5.68 -0.06 12.01
CA MET A 38 -4.37 0.55 11.78
C MET A 38 -3.27 -0.49 12.03
N LEU A 39 -2.42 -0.73 11.03
CA LEU A 39 -1.18 -1.48 11.20
C LEU A 39 -0.19 -0.57 11.92
N VAL A 40 0.47 -1.09 12.94
CA VAL A 40 1.49 -0.36 13.69
C VAL A 40 2.85 -0.72 13.10
N VAL A 41 3.55 0.28 12.60
CA VAL A 41 4.97 0.14 12.22
C VAL A 41 5.76 0.28 13.51
N THR A 42 6.48 -0.76 13.91
CA THR A 42 6.96 -0.90 15.30
C THR A 42 8.32 -0.30 15.56
N ASP A 43 9.00 0.17 14.52
CA ASP A 43 10.30 0.81 14.64
C ASP A 43 10.23 2.23 14.02
N ASP A 44 10.50 3.25 14.83
CA ASP A 44 10.63 4.66 14.42
C ASP A 44 11.78 4.91 13.42
N SER A 45 12.47 3.83 13.04
CA SER A 45 13.61 3.75 12.13
C SER A 45 13.40 2.69 11.02
N CYS A 46 12.30 2.76 10.28
CA CYS A 46 12.22 2.08 8.97
C CYS A 46 13.28 2.67 8.03
N LEU A 47 14.47 2.05 8.03
CA LEU A 47 15.64 2.44 7.27
C LEU A 47 15.75 1.52 6.04
N PRO A 48 15.45 2.00 4.83
CA PRO A 48 15.55 1.22 3.59
C PRO A 48 16.89 0.54 3.37
N VAL A 49 17.96 1.17 3.85
CA VAL A 49 19.34 0.73 3.62
C VAL A 49 19.72 -0.45 4.53
N GLU A 50 18.99 -0.67 5.63
CA GLU A 50 19.32 -1.68 6.64
C GLU A 50 18.44 -2.94 6.59
N ASP A 51 17.51 -3.06 5.61
CA ASP A 51 16.56 -4.19 5.50
C ASP A 51 15.69 -4.40 6.76
N ARG A 52 15.43 -3.34 7.53
CA ARG A 52 14.70 -3.40 8.80
C ARG A 52 13.49 -2.47 8.80
N CYS A 53 12.39 -2.92 8.20
CA CYS A 53 11.08 -2.32 8.37
C CYS A 53 10.09 -3.39 8.81
N GLU A 54 9.91 -3.53 10.13
CA GLU A 54 8.94 -4.46 10.72
C GLU A 54 7.60 -3.75 10.91
N ILE A 55 6.55 -4.37 10.38
CA ILE A 55 5.18 -3.89 10.44
C ILE A 55 4.36 -4.93 11.18
N LEU A 56 3.83 -4.56 12.34
CA LEU A 56 2.99 -5.40 13.18
C LEU A 56 1.53 -4.95 13.11
N GLY A 57 0.67 -5.85 12.68
CA GLY A 57 -0.78 -5.72 12.76
C GLY A 57 -1.36 -6.84 13.61
N VAL A 58 -2.66 -6.79 13.91
CA VAL A 58 -3.37 -7.82 14.67
C VAL A 58 -3.13 -9.22 14.09
N GLY A 59 -2.14 -9.95 14.63
CA GLY A 59 -1.71 -11.26 14.15
C GLY A 59 -0.92 -11.29 12.83
N MET A 60 -0.46 -10.15 12.34
CA MET A 60 0.36 -10.02 11.12
C MET A 60 1.74 -9.50 11.49
N GLU A 61 2.77 -10.18 11.00
CA GLU A 61 4.15 -9.71 11.06
C GLU A 61 4.69 -9.67 9.64
N MET A 62 5.08 -8.47 9.21
CA MET A 62 5.56 -8.21 7.86
C MET A 62 6.89 -7.48 7.90
N HIS A 63 7.77 -7.83 6.97
CA HIS A 63 9.11 -7.28 6.81
C HIS A 63 9.18 -6.67 5.41
N LEU A 64 9.43 -5.37 5.35
CA LEU A 64 9.54 -4.64 4.09
C LEU A 64 11.01 -4.39 3.78
N LYS A 65 11.41 -4.80 2.57
CA LYS A 65 12.79 -4.79 2.08
C LYS A 65 12.89 -3.93 0.84
N PHE A 66 13.81 -2.96 0.86
CA PHE A 66 14.13 -2.12 -0.28
C PHE A 66 15.36 -2.67 -0.98
N GLN A 67 15.25 -3.02 -2.25
CA GLN A 67 16.39 -3.59 -2.98
C GLN A 67 17.32 -2.50 -3.56
N ALA A 68 16.91 -1.23 -3.49
CA ALA A 68 17.69 -0.07 -3.89
C ALA A 68 17.32 1.15 -3.04
N PRO A 69 18.24 2.12 -2.85
CA PRO A 69 17.91 3.38 -2.20
C PRO A 69 16.92 4.20 -3.05
N PRO A 70 16.01 4.96 -2.43
CA PRO A 70 15.10 5.84 -3.15
C PRO A 70 15.85 6.88 -3.98
N SER A 71 15.49 7.02 -5.25
CA SER A 71 16.12 7.97 -6.17
C SER A 71 15.07 8.51 -7.12
N TYR A 72 15.15 9.81 -7.41
CA TYR A 72 14.40 10.40 -8.52
C TYR A 72 14.76 9.66 -9.82
N GLN A 73 13.74 9.35 -10.63
CA GLN A 73 13.85 8.67 -11.94
C GLN A 73 14.33 7.21 -11.93
N ARG A 74 14.36 6.54 -10.78
CA ARG A 74 14.59 5.09 -10.72
C ARG A 74 13.40 4.38 -10.11
N LEU A 75 13.14 3.19 -10.63
CA LEU A 75 12.20 2.27 -9.98
C LEU A 75 12.75 1.91 -8.61
N LEU A 76 11.88 1.96 -7.62
CA LEU A 76 12.13 1.52 -6.26
C LEU A 76 11.56 0.10 -6.10
N PRO A 77 12.39 -0.94 -6.29
CA PRO A 77 11.98 -2.32 -6.03
C PRO A 77 11.81 -2.56 -4.53
N ILE A 78 10.60 -2.97 -4.15
CA ILE A 78 10.24 -3.28 -2.77
C ILE A 78 9.72 -4.71 -2.71
N GLU A 79 10.21 -5.48 -1.73
CA GLU A 79 9.72 -6.81 -1.38
C GLU A 79 9.06 -6.74 0.01
N LEU A 80 7.89 -7.34 0.15
CA LEU A 80 7.20 -7.51 1.42
C LEU A 80 7.14 -9.01 1.76
N LEU A 81 7.66 -9.36 2.92
CA LEU A 81 7.67 -10.72 3.46
C LEU A 81 6.77 -10.79 4.67
N SER A 82 5.71 -11.59 4.62
CA SER A 82 4.76 -11.79 5.69
C SER A 82 4.88 -13.19 6.29
N LYS A 83 4.84 -13.30 7.62
CA LYS A 83 4.75 -14.62 8.28
C LYS A 83 3.41 -15.30 8.02
N THR A 84 2.36 -14.51 7.83
CA THR A 84 0.98 -14.96 7.56
C THR A 84 0.61 -14.82 6.09
N SER A 85 -0.27 -15.69 5.60
CA SER A 85 -0.84 -15.57 4.26
C SER A 85 -1.76 -14.35 4.19
N LEU A 86 -1.51 -13.45 3.25
CA LEU A 86 -2.29 -12.25 2.99
C LEU A 86 -3.21 -12.47 1.78
N ASP A 87 -4.33 -11.77 1.73
CA ASP A 87 -5.27 -11.88 0.61
C ASP A 87 -4.87 -10.97 -0.56
N ASP A 88 -4.47 -9.74 -0.23
CA ASP A 88 -4.06 -8.72 -1.20
C ASP A 88 -3.18 -7.67 -0.52
N VAL A 89 -2.31 -7.01 -1.29
CA VAL A 89 -1.44 -5.95 -0.81
C VAL A 89 -1.31 -4.86 -1.86
N ALA A 90 -1.46 -3.61 -1.46
CA ALA A 90 -1.23 -2.43 -2.30
C ALA A 90 -0.37 -1.41 -1.58
N MET A 91 0.39 -0.63 -2.35
CA MET A 91 1.31 0.36 -1.82
C MET A 91 1.29 1.63 -2.66
N SER A 92 1.36 2.79 -2.00
CA SER A 92 1.58 4.10 -2.62
C SER A 92 2.77 4.80 -1.97
N ILE A 93 3.40 5.68 -2.75
CA ILE A 93 4.42 6.60 -2.26
C ILE A 93 3.78 7.98 -2.14
N ILE A 94 4.05 8.67 -1.04
CA ILE A 94 3.67 10.05 -0.81
C ILE A 94 4.96 10.89 -0.76
N ILE A 95 5.07 11.91 -1.61
CA ILE A 95 6.22 12.82 -1.67
C ILE A 95 5.72 14.25 -1.53
N ASP A 96 6.23 15.01 -0.57
CA ASP A 96 5.79 16.40 -0.30
C ASP A 96 4.26 16.54 -0.11
N GLY A 97 3.61 15.47 0.38
CA GLY A 97 2.15 15.41 0.55
C GLY A 97 1.38 14.98 -0.70
N GLU A 98 2.03 14.88 -1.86
CA GLU A 98 1.42 14.35 -3.09
C GLU A 98 1.52 12.83 -3.11
N GLU A 99 0.36 12.15 -3.14
CA GLU A 99 0.27 10.70 -3.23
C GLU A 99 0.30 10.24 -4.68
N ALA A 100 1.28 9.40 -5.01
CA ALA A 100 1.30 8.66 -6.27
C ALA A 100 0.18 7.60 -6.27
N GLN A 101 -0.31 7.26 -7.46
CA GLN A 101 -1.35 6.24 -7.59
C GLN A 101 -0.96 4.94 -6.88
N PRO A 102 -1.82 4.38 -6.01
CA PRO A 102 -1.55 3.10 -5.38
C PRO A 102 -1.39 2.00 -6.41
N VAL A 103 -0.32 1.21 -6.27
CA VAL A 103 -0.03 0.08 -7.13
C VAL A 103 -0.18 -1.20 -6.33
N LYS A 104 -0.87 -2.18 -6.91
CA LYS A 104 -1.04 -3.50 -6.31
C LYS A 104 0.27 -4.28 -6.39
N MET A 105 0.68 -4.89 -5.27
CA MET A 105 1.85 -5.76 -5.25
C MET A 105 1.54 -7.11 -5.92
N VAL A 106 2.56 -7.71 -6.53
CA VAL A 106 2.47 -9.00 -7.20
C VAL A 106 2.82 -10.12 -6.21
N ASP A 107 1.92 -11.07 -6.03
CA ASP A 107 2.16 -12.29 -5.24
C ASP A 107 3.17 -13.19 -5.95
N SER A 108 4.15 -13.71 -5.20
CA SER A 108 5.10 -14.71 -5.70
C SER A 108 4.51 -16.14 -5.76
N GLY A 109 3.27 -16.32 -5.30
CA GLY A 109 2.47 -17.55 -5.40
C GLY A 109 2.22 -18.25 -4.06
N ASP A 110 2.86 -17.79 -2.97
CA ASP A 110 2.70 -18.32 -1.62
C ASP A 110 1.84 -17.44 -0.71
N LYS A 111 1.35 -16.30 -1.23
CA LYS A 111 0.62 -15.27 -0.49
C LYS A 111 1.36 -14.71 0.73
N LYS A 112 2.67 -14.95 0.81
CA LYS A 112 3.54 -14.50 1.90
C LYS A 112 4.64 -13.59 1.40
N ARG A 113 4.96 -13.65 0.11
CA ARG A 113 5.92 -12.78 -0.54
C ARG A 113 5.28 -11.98 -1.65
N TRP A 114 5.45 -10.67 -1.56
CA TRP A 114 4.86 -9.71 -2.49
C TRP A 114 5.94 -8.77 -3.00
N THR A 115 5.92 -8.46 -4.29
CA THR A 115 6.89 -7.55 -4.91
C THR A 115 6.22 -6.42 -5.65
N ILE A 116 6.88 -5.27 -5.70
CA ILE A 116 6.40 -4.10 -6.41
C ILE A 116 7.57 -3.24 -6.86
N GLU A 117 7.36 -2.52 -7.96
CA GLU A 117 8.26 -1.49 -8.43
C GLU A 117 7.48 -0.18 -8.45
N LEU A 118 7.88 0.76 -7.60
CA LEU A 118 7.23 2.07 -7.52
C LEU A 118 8.13 3.11 -8.17
N MET A 119 7.53 4.07 -8.89
CA MET A 119 8.26 5.19 -9.48
C MET A 119 7.97 6.46 -8.66
N PRO A 120 8.98 7.02 -7.96
CA PRO A 120 8.81 8.29 -7.26
C PRO A 120 8.47 9.41 -8.24
N THR A 121 7.31 10.05 -8.08
CA THR A 121 6.87 11.19 -8.88
C THR A 121 7.24 12.50 -8.17
N GLY A 122 8.54 12.78 -8.03
CA GLY A 122 9.00 14.00 -7.35
C GLY A 122 10.45 13.93 -6.89
N THR A 123 10.96 15.06 -6.38
CA THR A 123 12.32 15.10 -5.81
C THR A 123 12.32 14.37 -4.48
N VAL A 124 13.00 13.22 -4.42
CA VAL A 124 13.04 12.40 -3.19
C VAL A 124 14.14 12.92 -2.27
N THR A 125 13.78 13.25 -1.04
CA THR A 125 14.67 13.59 0.06
C THR A 125 14.36 12.72 1.28
N PRO A 126 15.30 12.58 2.25
CA PRO A 126 15.11 11.70 3.41
C PRO A 126 13.91 12.03 4.30
N ASP A 127 13.41 13.27 4.26
CA ASP A 127 12.37 13.75 5.18
C ASP A 127 11.00 13.96 4.49
N ASN A 128 10.95 13.91 3.16
CA ASN A 128 9.73 14.21 2.41
C ASN A 128 9.01 12.99 1.82
N MET A 129 9.54 11.79 2.05
CA MET A 129 9.00 10.55 1.52
C MET A 129 8.27 9.75 2.61
N LYS A 130 7.04 9.34 2.32
CA LYS A 130 6.30 8.36 3.11
C LYS A 130 5.82 7.23 2.22
N ILE A 131 5.60 6.07 2.83
CA ILE A 131 4.91 4.95 2.21
C ILE A 131 3.59 4.76 2.91
N ARG A 132 2.55 4.54 2.10
CA ARG A 132 1.27 4.04 2.57
C ARG A 132 1.10 2.61 2.07
N LEU A 133 0.81 1.72 3.01
CA LEU A 133 0.63 0.30 2.80
C LEU A 133 -0.83 -0.06 3.12
N ALA A 134 -1.47 -0.76 2.21
CA ALA A 134 -2.79 -1.35 2.40
C ALA A 134 -2.69 -2.88 2.29
N VAL A 135 -3.18 -3.58 3.31
CA VAL A 135 -3.14 -5.04 3.40
C VAL A 135 -4.54 -5.58 3.62
N SER A 136 -4.94 -6.55 2.81
CA SER A 136 -6.15 -7.33 3.03
C SER A 136 -5.79 -8.65 3.71
N TYR A 137 -6.40 -8.91 4.87
CA TYR A 137 -6.22 -10.14 5.63
C TYR A 137 -7.54 -10.60 6.22
N LYS A 138 -7.96 -11.84 5.94
CA LYS A 138 -9.25 -12.39 6.39
C LYS A 138 -10.43 -11.49 6.00
N ALA A 139 -10.40 -10.95 4.79
CA ALA A 139 -11.38 -9.99 4.27
C ALA A 139 -11.49 -8.67 5.05
N ALA A 140 -10.53 -8.36 5.93
CA ALA A 140 -10.40 -7.07 6.58
C ALA A 140 -9.28 -6.27 5.92
N LEU A 141 -9.55 -4.99 5.63
CA LEU A 141 -8.54 -4.05 5.14
C LEU A 141 -7.83 -3.40 6.32
N HIS A 142 -6.51 -3.36 6.26
CA HIS A 142 -5.63 -2.75 7.23
C HIS A 142 -4.71 -1.75 6.53
N LEU A 143 -4.45 -0.60 7.17
CA LEU A 143 -3.68 0.50 6.59
C LEU A 143 -2.53 0.88 7.51
N ALA A 144 -1.37 1.16 6.92
CA ALA A 144 -0.21 1.75 7.59
C ALA A 144 0.31 2.92 6.76
N GLU A 145 0.72 4.00 7.43
CA GLU A 145 1.49 5.07 6.82
C GLU A 145 2.75 5.29 7.65
N PHE A 146 3.92 5.35 7.01
CA PHE A 146 5.19 5.55 7.71
C PHE A 146 6.19 6.34 6.87
N PRO A 147 7.00 7.21 7.51
CA PRO A 147 8.06 7.92 6.84
C PRO A 147 9.20 6.98 6.48
N ILE A 148 9.85 7.27 5.36
CA ILE A 148 11.04 6.55 4.91
C ILE A 148 12.25 7.46 5.07
N LYS A 149 13.16 7.11 5.98
CA LYS A 149 14.41 7.85 6.23
C LYS A 149 15.58 7.07 5.64
N TYR A 150 16.44 7.69 4.83
CA TYR A 150 17.61 7.04 4.22
C TYR A 150 18.78 8.00 4.01
#